data_AF-A0A3C0KC33-F1
#
_entry.id   AF-A0A3C0KC33-F1
#
_cell.length_a   1.000
_cell.length_b   1.000
_cell.length_c   1.000
_cell.angle_alpha   90.00
_cell.angle_beta   90.00
_cell.angle_gamma   90.00
#
_symmetry.space_group_name_H-M   'P 1'
#
loop_
_entity.id
_entity.type
_entity.pdbx_description
1 polymer ?
#
loop_
_entity_poly.entity_id
_entity_poly.type
_entity_poly.pdbx_seq_one_letter_code
_entity_poly.pdbx_strand_id
1 'polypeptide(L)' 'MSDIAQQVRRRRTFAIISHPDAGKTTLTEKLLLFSGAINIAGSVKARKAARHATSDWMEIEKQRGISV' A
#
# COMPACT_ATOMS: atom_id res chain seq x y z
N MET A 1 -23.41 15.62 18.68
CA MET A 1 -22.16 14.92 19.06
C MET A 1 -21.02 15.87 18.77
N SER A 2 -20.05 16.03 19.69
CA SER A 2 -18.94 16.96 19.46
C SER A 2 -18.20 16.60 18.17
N ASP A 3 -17.69 17.61 17.47
CA ASP A 3 -16.89 17.42 16.24
C ASP A 3 -15.76 16.41 16.49
N ILE A 4 -15.08 16.50 17.63
CA ILE A 4 -14.04 15.54 18.06
C ILE A 4 -14.57 14.09 18.04
N ALA A 5 -15.75 13.81 18.60
CA ALA A 5 -16.30 12.45 18.63
C ALA A 5 -16.61 11.93 17.22
N GLN A 6 -17.09 12.78 16.32
CA GLN A 6 -17.34 12.42 14.92
C GLN A 6 -16.03 12.14 14.17
N GLN A 7 -15.01 12.97 14.41
CA GLN A 7 -13.67 12.83 13.85
C GLN A 7 -12.99 11.52 14.29
N VAL A 8 -13.09 11.16 15.56
CA VAL A 8 -12.54 9.89 16.07
C VAL A 8 -13.23 8.70 15.42
N ARG A 9 -14.57 8.71 15.31
CA ARG A 9 -15.34 7.60 14.75
C ARG A 9 -15.08 7.31 13.27
N ARG A 10 -14.62 8.29 12.48
CA ARG A 10 -14.32 8.06 11.05
C ARG A 10 -12.91 7.51 10.77
N ARG A 11 -11.98 7.62 11.72
CA ARG A 11 -10.59 7.18 11.54
C ARG A 11 -10.49 5.65 11.63
N ARG A 12 -9.66 5.04 10.79
CA ARG A 12 -9.33 3.62 10.82
C ARG A 12 -7.81 3.48 10.71
N THR A 13 -7.18 2.97 11.76
CA THR A 13 -5.73 2.69 11.80
C THR A 13 -5.55 1.19 11.90
N PHE A 14 -4.87 0.59 10.92
CA PHE A 14 -4.66 -0.85 10.86
C PHE A 14 -3.32 -1.17 10.19
N ALA A 15 -2.86 -2.41 10.36
CA ALA A 15 -1.67 -2.94 9.72
C ALA A 15 -2.02 -4.19 8.92
N ILE A 16 -1.29 -4.42 7.82
CA ILE A 16 -1.35 -5.67 7.07
C ILE A 16 -0.10 -6.47 7.44
N ILE A 17 -0.29 -7.64 8.06
CA ILE A 17 0.79 -8.57 8.43
C ILE A 17 0.59 -9.90 7.71
N SER A 18 1.66 -10.50 7.20
CA SER A 18 1.61 -11.84 6.58
C SER A 18 3.01 -12.42 6.44
N HIS A 19 3.12 -13.67 5.99
CA HIS A 19 4.38 -14.30 5.62
C HIS A 19 5.11 -13.51 4.50
N PRO A 20 6.45 -13.61 4.35
CA PRO A 20 7.16 -13.12 3.16
C PRO A 20 6.48 -13.61 1.87
N ASP A 21 6.49 -12.76 0.84
CA ASP A 21 5.89 -13.03 -0.48
C ASP A 21 4.38 -13.34 -0.54
N ALA A 22 3.64 -13.23 0.57
CA ALA A 22 2.20 -13.45 0.61
C ALA A 22 1.34 -12.32 -0.02
N GLY A 23 1.96 -11.36 -0.71
CA GLY A 23 1.25 -10.32 -1.47
C GLY A 23 0.82 -9.08 -0.67
N LYS A 24 1.46 -8.78 0.47
CA LYS A 24 1.19 -7.59 1.30
C LYS A 24 1.20 -6.29 0.47
N THR A 25 2.27 -6.04 -0.26
CA THR A 25 2.43 -4.86 -1.12
C THR A 25 1.38 -4.79 -2.22
N THR A 26 1.02 -5.92 -2.83
CA THR A 26 -0.03 -5.96 -3.86
C THR A 26 -1.40 -5.59 -3.30
N LEU A 27 -1.71 -6.01 -2.07
CA LEU A 27 -2.95 -5.62 -1.41
C LEU A 27 -2.97 -4.11 -1.09
N THR A 28 -1.85 -3.57 -0.60
CA THR A 28 -1.70 -2.14 -0.33
C THR A 28 -1.94 -1.28 -1.57
N GLU A 29 -1.32 -1.63 -2.71
CA GLU A 29 -1.49 -0.92 -3.98
C GLU A 29 -2.96 -0.88 -4.44
N LYS A 30 -3.69 -2.00 -4.28
CA LYS A 30 -5.12 -2.05 -4.61
C LYS A 30 -5.96 -1.17 -3.68
N LEU A 31 -5.68 -1.19 -2.37
CA LEU A 31 -6.38 -0.34 -1.41
C LEU A 31 -6.18 1.14 -1.74
N LEU A 32 -4.96 1.56 -2.07
CA LEU A 32 -4.66 2.94 -2.48
C LEU A 32 -5.35 3.32 -3.79
N LEU A 33 -5.44 2.41 -4.76
CA LEU A 33 -6.18 2.64 -6.00
C LEU A 33 -7.68 2.82 -5.73
N PHE A 34 -8.29 1.92 -4.95
CA PHE A 34 -9.72 1.98 -4.64
C PHE A 34 -10.09 3.16 -3.75
N SER A 35 -9.18 3.64 -2.90
CA SER A 35 -9.38 4.85 -2.12
C SER A 35 -9.19 6.14 -2.93
N GLY A 36 -8.76 6.03 -4.20
CA GLY A 36 -8.41 7.18 -5.03
C GLY A 36 -7.12 7.90 -4.61
N ALA A 37 -6.28 7.27 -3.76
CA ALA A 37 -5.01 7.85 -3.34
C ALA A 37 -3.94 7.75 -4.43
N ILE A 38 -4.07 6.78 -5.35
CA ILE A 38 -3.27 6.67 -6.58
C ILE A 38 -4.20 6.44 -7.77
N ASN A 39 -3.85 6.99 -8.93
CA ASN A 39 -4.64 6.83 -10.16
C ASN A 39 -4.38 5.49 -10.88
N ILE A 40 -3.24 4.85 -10.59
CA ILE A 40 -2.79 3.61 -11.24
C ILE A 40 -2.06 2.77 -10.18
N ALA A 41 -2.43 1.50 -10.02
CA ALA A 41 -1.73 0.55 -9.15
C ALA A 41 -0.47 -0.02 -9.84
N GLY A 42 0.65 -0.08 -9.12
CA GLY A 42 1.87 -0.78 -9.54
C GLY A 42 1.84 -2.29 -9.25
N SER A 43 2.80 -3.03 -9.81
CA SER A 43 2.94 -4.48 -9.60
C SER A 43 4.35 -4.83 -9.11
N VAL A 44 4.44 -5.69 -8.09
CA VAL A 44 5.71 -6.15 -7.49
C VAL A 44 6.48 -7.11 -8.41
N LYS A 45 5.79 -7.90 -9.24
CA LYS A 45 6.44 -8.81 -10.22
C LYS A 45 6.88 -8.04 -11.46
N ALA A 46 8.05 -7.41 -11.38
CA ALA A 46 8.77 -6.84 -12.52
C ALA A 46 9.29 -7.97 -13.43
N ARG A 47 8.45 -8.46 -14.35
CA ARG A 47 8.95 -9.08 -15.59
C ARG A 47 8.31 -8.54 -16.87
N LYS A 48 7.28 -7.69 -16.77
CA LYS A 48 6.65 -7.07 -17.95
C LYS A 48 5.90 -5.75 -17.73
N ALA A 49 5.76 -5.29 -16.48
CA ALA A 49 5.18 -3.97 -16.21
C ALA A 49 6.32 -2.96 -16.11
N ALA A 50 6.33 -1.95 -16.98
CA ALA A 50 7.36 -0.90 -17.03
C ALA A 50 7.35 0.05 -15.80
N ARG A 51 6.61 -0.27 -14.73
CA ARG A 51 6.40 0.60 -13.57
C ARG A 51 6.48 -0.21 -12.27
N HIS A 52 7.42 0.17 -11.42
CA HIS A 52 7.57 -0.33 -10.04
C HIS A 52 6.38 0.07 -9.17
N ALA A 53 6.14 -0.64 -8.07
CA ALA A 53 5.14 -0.25 -7.07
C ALA A 53 5.44 1.17 -6.56
N THR A 54 4.40 2.01 -6.46
CA THR A 54 4.54 3.40 -6.03
C THR A 54 4.64 3.51 -4.50
N SER A 55 4.27 2.46 -3.77
CA SER A 55 4.40 2.35 -2.32
C SER A 55 5.82 2.02 -1.82
N ASP A 56 6.70 1.50 -2.68
CA ASP A 56 8.11 1.28 -2.31
C ASP A 56 8.84 2.64 -2.39
N TRP A 57 8.92 3.34 -1.25
CA TRP A 57 9.47 4.71 -1.19
C TRP A 57 10.99 4.69 -1.03
N MET A 58 11.54 3.67 -0.37
CA MET A 58 12.97 3.52 -0.16
C MET A 58 13.63 2.67 -1.25
N GLU A 59 14.83 3.07 -1.66
CA GLU A 59 15.60 2.37 -2.68
C GLU A 59 15.98 0.94 -2.27
N ILE A 60 16.09 0.69 -0.96
CA ILE A 60 16.31 -0.65 -0.38
C ILE A 60 15.13 -1.61 -0.60
N GLU A 61 13.90 -1.09 -0.59
CA GLU A 61 12.68 -1.88 -0.79
C GLU A 61 12.62 -2.37 -2.23
N LYS A 62 12.88 -1.46 -3.18
CA LYS A 62 12.93 -1.75 -4.62
C LYS A 62 14.02 -2.75 -4.98
N GLN A 63 15.21 -2.63 -4.38
CA GLN A 63 16.34 -3.53 -4.68
C GLN A 63 16.14 -4.95 -4.15
N ARG A 64 15.43 -5.11 -3.02
CA ARG A 64 15.25 -6.41 -2.36
C ARG A 64 13.88 -7.03 -2.55
N GLY A 65 12.92 -6.31 -3.16
CA GLY A 65 11.53 -6.76 -3.28
C GLY A 65 10.84 -6.91 -1.93
N ILE A 66 11.32 -6.19 -0.91
CA ILE A 66 10.76 -6.18 0.44
C ILE A 66 9.99 -4.89 0.66
N SER A 67 8.94 -4.94 1.47
CA SER A 67 8.22 -3.75 1.94
C SER A 67 8.64 -3.51 3.39
N VAL A 68 9.10 -2.30 3.69
CA VAL A 68 9.30 -1.76 5.04
C VAL A 68 8.02 -1.09 5.50
#